data_AF-A0A3D5EJG2-F1
#
_entry.id   AF-A0A3D5EJG2-F1
#
_cell.length_a   1.000
_cell.length_b   1.000
_cell.length_c   1.000
_cell.angle_alpha   90.00
_cell.angle_beta   90.00
_cell.angle_gamma   90.00
#
_symmetry.space_group_name_H-M   'P 1'
#
loop_
_entity.id
_entity.type
_entity.pdbx_description
1 polymer ?
#
loop_
_entity_poly.entity_id
_entity_poly.type
_entity_poly.pdbx_seq_one_letter_code
_entity_poly.pdbx_strand_id
1 'polypeptide(L)'
;MKSISEQIAERWKHLSKSLGQTKSEYRDEQMDNELVSSAKKAMEEKLEIARQKGRGGWWTEDCQTEHLKKMLNEHVTKGDMRDVMNIAAMIYYRESAGIGE
;
A
#
# COMPACT_ATOMS: atom_id res chain seq x y z
N MET A 1 -13.58 -6.60 14.84
CA MET A 1 -12.40 -7.15 14.13
C MET A 1 -11.30 -6.11 14.23
N LYS A 2 -10.04 -6.50 14.49
CA LYS A 2 -8.93 -5.52 14.60
C LYS A 2 -8.61 -4.95 13.23
N SER A 3 -8.35 -3.65 13.14
CA SER A 3 -7.84 -2.98 11.95
C SER A 3 -6.48 -3.57 11.52
N ILE A 4 -6.10 -3.42 10.26
CA ILE A 4 -4.80 -3.91 9.78
C ILE A 4 -3.64 -3.27 10.55
N SER A 5 -3.71 -1.98 10.90
CA SER A 5 -2.69 -1.31 11.71
C SER A 5 -2.52 -1.93 13.11
N GLU A 6 -3.62 -2.33 13.76
CA GLU A 6 -3.57 -3.02 15.05
C GLU A 6 -2.96 -4.41 14.91
N GLN A 7 -3.29 -5.13 13.83
CA GLN A 7 -2.70 -6.45 13.54
C GLN A 7 -1.18 -6.35 13.33
N ILE A 8 -0.72 -5.34 12.57
CA ILE A 8 0.72 -5.07 12.37
C ILE A 8 1.40 -4.78 13.72
N ALA A 9 0.80 -3.92 14.55
CA ALA A 9 1.36 -3.56 15.85
C ALA A 9 1.50 -4.77 16.78
N GLU A 10 0.54 -5.70 16.77
CA GLU A 10 0.63 -6.95 17.53
C GLU A 10 1.71 -7.88 16.97
N ARG A 11 1.75 -8.04 15.65
CA ARG A 11 2.74 -8.92 15.01
C ARG A 11 4.16 -8.42 15.24
N TRP A 12 4.38 -7.10 15.23
CA TRP A 12 5.66 -6.49 15.55
C TRP A 12 6.19 -6.88 16.93
N LYS A 13 5.32 -6.98 17.96
CA LYS A 13 5.73 -7.41 19.31
C LYS A 13 6.33 -8.83 19.30
N HIS A 14 5.80 -9.72 18.47
CA HIS A 14 6.31 -11.07 18.31
C HIS A 14 7.58 -11.10 17.43
N LEU A 15 7.55 -10.41 16.28
CA LEU A 15 8.64 -10.39 15.32
C LEU A 15 9.92 -9.76 15.89
N SER A 16 9.81 -8.61 16.55
CA SER A 16 10.96 -7.90 17.15
C SER A 16 11.74 -8.77 18.14
N LYS A 17 11.04 -9.64 18.89
CA LYS A 17 11.67 -10.60 19.80
C LYS A 17 12.45 -11.68 19.05
N SER A 18 11.89 -12.22 17.95
CA SER A 18 12.57 -13.23 17.12
C SER A 18 13.73 -12.66 16.30
N LEU A 19 13.60 -11.43 15.80
CA LEU A 19 14.61 -10.79 14.95
C LEU A 19 15.94 -10.66 15.68
N GLY A 20 15.95 -10.41 16.99
CA GLY A 20 17.17 -10.36 17.80
C GLY A 20 17.98 -11.66 17.79
N GLN A 21 17.37 -12.80 17.45
CA GLN A 21 17.96 -14.13 17.48
C GLN A 21 18.34 -14.67 16.08
N THR A 22 17.80 -14.07 15.01
CA THR A 22 18.08 -14.44 13.61
C THR A 22 19.42 -13.84 13.14
N LYS A 23 20.16 -14.50 12.24
CA LYS A 23 21.33 -13.88 11.57
C LYS A 23 20.90 -12.69 10.71
N SER A 24 21.75 -11.67 10.62
CA SER A 24 21.43 -10.40 9.95
C SER A 24 20.91 -10.58 8.52
N GLU A 25 21.54 -11.45 7.73
CA GLU A 25 21.19 -11.69 6.32
C GLU A 25 19.74 -12.15 6.09
N TYR A 26 19.13 -12.85 7.06
CA TYR A 26 17.73 -13.30 6.94
C TYR A 26 16.74 -12.32 7.58
N ARG A 27 17.21 -11.32 8.35
CA ARG A 27 16.33 -10.32 8.98
C ARG A 27 15.71 -9.42 7.92
N ASP A 28 16.51 -8.97 6.97
CA ASP A 28 16.07 -8.04 5.92
C ASP A 28 15.02 -8.71 5.03
N GLU A 29 15.30 -9.92 4.53
CA GLU A 29 14.33 -10.70 3.73
C GLU A 29 13.03 -10.97 4.52
N GLN A 30 13.15 -11.35 5.80
CA GLN A 30 11.97 -11.57 6.65
C GLN A 30 11.14 -10.29 6.81
N MET A 31 11.80 -9.14 6.95
CA MET A 31 11.13 -7.85 7.13
C MET A 31 10.53 -7.31 5.84
N ASP A 32 11.17 -7.50 4.70
CA ASP A 32 10.62 -7.18 3.39
C ASP A 32 9.35 -7.99 3.12
N ASN A 33 9.38 -9.29 3.42
CA ASN A 33 8.20 -10.15 3.30
C ASN A 33 7.06 -9.72 4.22
N GLU A 34 7.36 -9.34 5.47
CA GLU A 34 6.35 -8.82 6.39
C GLU A 34 5.76 -7.49 5.89
N LEU A 35 6.61 -6.57 5.41
CA LEU A 35 6.21 -5.29 4.84
C LEU A 35 5.24 -5.49 3.69
N VAL A 36 5.61 -6.29 2.68
CA VAL A 36 4.77 -6.52 1.49
C VAL A 36 3.45 -7.20 1.86
N SER A 37 3.49 -8.21 2.73
CA SER A 37 2.28 -8.92 3.18
C SER A 37 1.30 -7.98 3.89
N SER A 38 1.82 -7.15 4.79
CA SER A 38 1.01 -6.20 5.57
C SER A 38 0.51 -5.03 4.73
N ALA A 39 1.35 -4.49 3.85
CA ALA A 39 0.98 -3.43 2.91
C ALA A 39 -0.16 -3.87 1.97
N LYS A 40 -0.06 -5.07 1.40
CA LYS A 40 -1.11 -5.65 0.54
C LYS A 40 -2.47 -5.64 1.23
N LYS A 41 -2.57 -6.15 2.46
CA LYS A 41 -3.83 -6.21 3.21
C LYS A 41 -4.38 -4.81 3.50
N ALA A 42 -3.50 -3.87 3.87
CA ALA A 42 -3.89 -2.49 4.16
C ALA A 42 -4.40 -1.77 2.91
N MET A 43 -3.78 -2.02 1.76
CA MET A 43 -4.22 -1.52 0.45
C MET A 43 -5.58 -2.09 0.07
N GLU A 44 -5.78 -3.40 0.20
CA GLU A 44 -7.05 -4.09 -0.09
C GLU A 44 -8.21 -3.53 0.75
N GLU A 45 -8.03 -3.41 2.08
CA GLU A 45 -9.02 -2.82 2.99
C GLU A 45 -9.38 -1.38 2.57
N LYS A 46 -8.37 -0.58 2.25
CA LYS A 46 -8.58 0.82 1.87
C LYS A 46 -9.30 0.96 0.53
N LEU A 47 -8.97 0.13 -0.45
CA LEU A 47 -9.66 0.08 -1.74
C LEU A 47 -11.10 -0.38 -1.57
N GLU A 48 -11.39 -1.32 -0.67
CA GLU A 48 -12.75 -1.73 -0.35
C GLU A 48 -13.58 -0.55 0.20
N ILE A 49 -13.05 0.17 1.19
CA ILE A 49 -13.69 1.36 1.74
C ILE A 49 -13.90 2.42 0.65
N ALA A 50 -12.95 2.60 -0.26
CA ALA A 50 -13.07 3.53 -1.37
C ALA A 50 -14.21 3.12 -2.33
N ARG A 51 -14.31 1.83 -2.70
CA ARG A 51 -15.41 1.30 -3.53
C ARG A 51 -16.77 1.51 -2.88
N GLN A 52 -16.90 1.26 -1.57
CA GLN A 52 -18.14 1.50 -0.83
C GLN A 52 -18.56 2.98 -0.82
N LYS A 53 -17.60 3.90 -0.97
CA LYS A 53 -17.83 5.35 -1.13
C LYS A 53 -18.08 5.77 -2.58
N GLY A 54 -18.25 4.83 -3.50
CA GLY A 54 -18.45 5.10 -4.93
C GLY A 54 -17.19 5.58 -5.66
N ARG A 55 -15.99 5.43 -5.08
CA ARG A 55 -14.73 5.81 -5.72
C ARG A 55 -14.19 4.64 -6.53
N GLY A 56 -13.72 4.92 -7.74
CA GLY A 56 -13.18 3.93 -8.68
C GLY A 56 -12.70 4.60 -9.97
N GLY A 57 -12.56 3.82 -11.04
CA GLY A 57 -12.29 4.34 -12.39
C GLY A 57 -10.82 4.70 -12.67
N TRP A 58 -9.89 4.47 -11.75
CA TRP A 58 -8.46 4.72 -11.97
C TRP A 58 -7.89 3.96 -13.18
N TRP A 59 -8.52 2.86 -13.59
CA TRP A 59 -8.11 1.98 -14.69
C TRP A 59 -8.70 2.36 -16.05
N THR A 60 -9.60 3.36 -16.14
CA THR A 60 -10.23 3.76 -17.40
C THR A 60 -9.31 4.66 -18.24
N GLU A 61 -9.57 4.77 -19.54
CA GLU A 61 -8.87 5.70 -20.44
C GLU A 61 -9.14 7.17 -20.08
N ASP A 62 -10.33 7.47 -19.56
CA ASP A 62 -10.70 8.82 -19.12
C ASP A 62 -9.85 9.32 -17.93
N CYS A 63 -9.31 8.39 -17.12
CA CYS A 63 -8.41 8.74 -16.04
C CYS A 63 -7.00 8.98 -16.60
N GLN A 64 -6.48 10.19 -16.46
CA GLN A 64 -5.12 10.52 -16.91
C GLN A 64 -4.09 10.17 -15.83
N THR A 65 -2.98 9.54 -16.21
CA THR A 65 -1.91 9.17 -15.25
C THR A 65 -1.34 10.39 -14.51
N GLU A 66 -1.27 11.55 -15.17
CA GLU A 66 -0.87 12.82 -14.54
C GLU A 66 -1.82 13.30 -13.44
N HIS A 67 -3.12 12.98 -13.53
CA HIS A 67 -4.07 13.25 -12.45
C HIS A 67 -3.71 12.44 -11.19
N LEU A 68 -3.35 11.17 -11.35
CA LEU A 68 -2.92 10.31 -10.24
C LEU A 68 -1.60 10.80 -9.62
N LYS A 69 -0.63 11.23 -10.44
CA LYS A 69 0.64 11.83 -9.94
C LYS A 69 0.38 13.10 -9.11
N LYS A 70 -0.54 13.95 -9.56
CA LYS A 70 -0.97 15.12 -8.77
C LYS A 70 -1.62 14.69 -7.45
N MET A 71 -2.55 13.73 -7.48
CA MET A 71 -3.17 13.18 -6.28
C MET A 71 -2.13 12.59 -5.31
N LEU A 72 -1.10 11.91 -5.82
CA LEU A 72 -0.01 11.35 -5.01
C LEU A 72 0.71 12.44 -4.22
N ASN A 73 1.13 13.52 -4.91
CA ASN A 73 1.79 14.66 -4.28
C ASN A 73 0.94 15.31 -3.17
N GLU A 74 -0.37 15.41 -3.39
CA GLU A 74 -1.30 15.94 -2.39
C GLU A 74 -1.43 15.03 -1.16
N HIS A 75 -1.42 13.71 -1.35
CA HIS A 75 -1.61 12.73 -0.26
C HIS A 75 -0.34 12.47 0.55
N VAL A 76 0.85 12.58 -0.05
CA VAL A 76 2.13 12.42 0.66
C VAL A 76 2.24 13.41 1.82
N THR A 77 1.79 14.66 1.63
CA THR A 77 1.93 15.72 2.64
C THR A 77 0.81 15.76 3.68
N LYS A 78 -0.37 15.20 3.36
CA LYS A 78 -1.60 15.40 4.14
C LYS A 78 -2.25 14.11 4.66
N GLY A 79 -1.82 12.95 4.16
CA GLY A 79 -2.73 11.83 3.99
C GLY A 79 -2.39 10.54 4.73
N ASP A 80 -3.27 9.58 4.51
CA ASP A 80 -3.15 8.19 4.91
C ASP A 80 -2.15 7.48 3.97
N MET A 81 -1.09 6.90 4.50
CA MET A 81 -0.07 6.21 3.68
C MET A 81 -0.64 5.01 2.90
N ARG A 82 -1.82 4.48 3.27
CA ARG A 82 -2.54 3.50 2.45
C ARG A 82 -3.05 4.11 1.15
N ASP A 83 -3.46 5.38 1.15
CA ASP A 83 -3.81 6.10 -0.07
C ASP A 83 -2.56 6.32 -0.92
N VAL A 84 -1.43 6.70 -0.31
CA VAL A 84 -0.15 6.86 -1.02
C VAL A 84 0.28 5.55 -1.70
N MET A 85 0.26 4.42 -0.98
CA MET A 85 0.56 3.10 -1.56
C MET A 85 -0.37 2.75 -2.73
N ASN A 86 -1.68 2.96 -2.57
CA ASN A 86 -2.66 2.67 -3.61
C ASN A 86 -2.47 3.55 -4.85
N ILE A 87 -2.29 4.86 -4.69
CA ILE A 87 -2.10 5.78 -5.81
C ILE A 87 -0.79 5.45 -6.55
N ALA A 88 0.30 5.21 -5.82
CA ALA A 88 1.57 4.81 -6.43
C ALA A 88 1.43 3.49 -7.21
N ALA A 89 0.74 2.49 -6.65
CA ALA A 89 0.48 1.22 -7.33
C ALA A 89 -0.40 1.38 -8.59
N MET A 90 -1.40 2.28 -8.56
CA MET A 90 -2.23 2.59 -9.74
C MET A 90 -1.40 3.22 -10.86
N ILE A 91 -0.52 4.18 -10.53
CA ILE A 91 0.39 4.81 -11.50
C ILE A 91 1.29 3.75 -12.13
N TYR A 92 1.99 2.96 -11.31
CA TYR A 92 2.88 1.90 -11.78
C TYR A 92 2.15 0.92 -12.70
N TYR A 93 0.94 0.50 -12.31
CA TYR A 93 0.14 -0.43 -13.13
C TYR A 93 -0.20 0.17 -14.49
N ARG A 94 -0.67 1.43 -14.52
CA ARG A 94 -1.05 2.10 -15.77
C ARG A 94 0.13 2.29 -16.70
N GLU A 95 1.26 2.78 -16.19
CA GLU A 95 2.49 2.96 -16.98
C GLU A 95 3.02 1.63 -17.50
N SER A 96 3.01 0.58 -16.66
CA SER A 96 3.43 -0.77 -17.07
C SER A 96 2.51 -1.41 -18.12
N ALA A 97 1.22 -1.06 -18.09
CA ALA A 97 0.20 -1.60 -18.98
C ALA A 97 -0.05 -0.74 -20.24
N GLY A 98 0.57 0.44 -20.35
CA GLY A 98 0.32 1.38 -21.45
C GLY A 98 -1.09 1.99 -21.45
N ILE A 99 -1.71 2.16 -20.28
CA ILE A 99 -3.07 2.71 -20.18
C ILE A 99 -3.00 4.25 -20.16
N GLY A 100 -3.56 4.88 -21.20
CA GLY A 100 -3.63 6.33 -21.33
C GLY A 100 -2.28 6.99 -21.62
N GLU A 101 -1.42 6.31 -22.38
CA GLU A 101 -0.37 6.95 -23.20
C GLU A 101 -0.97 7.63 -24.44
#